data_AF-A0A0B7HCE2-F1
#
_entry.id   AF-A0A0B7HCE2-F1
#
_cell.length_a   1.000
_cell.length_b   1.000
_cell.length_c   1.000
_cell.angle_alpha   90.00
_cell.angle_beta   90.00
_cell.angle_gamma   90.00
#
_symmetry.space_group_name_H-M   'P 1'
#
loop_
_entity.id
_entity.type
_entity.pdbx_description
1 polymer ?
#
loop_
_entity_poly.entity_id
_entity_poly.type
_entity_poly.pdbx_seq_one_letter_code
_entity_poly.pdbx_strand_id
1 'polypeptide(L)'
;MEVIGREIIEQVKNKFGYIIEVVMRNDQKKKDFHPISKRWVIERTFAWLDNDRRLCRNYELLLENSENMVKLSAIKILLNKI
;
A
#
# COMPACT_ATOMS: atom_id res chain seq x y z
N MET A 1 10.61 23.82 -7.66
CA MET A 1 9.62 22.78 -7.30
C MET A 1 8.29 23.43 -6.90
N GLU A 2 7.81 24.43 -7.66
CA GLU A 2 6.70 25.30 -7.22
C GLU A 2 5.63 25.55 -8.28
N VAL A 3 5.84 25.14 -9.54
CA VAL A 3 4.89 25.40 -10.64
C VAL A 3 4.08 24.12 -10.96
N ILE A 4 4.77 22.99 -11.15
CA ILE A 4 4.13 21.70 -11.50
C ILE A 4 3.18 21.20 -10.39
N GLY A 5 3.57 21.34 -9.12
CA GLY A 5 2.78 20.85 -8.00
C GLY A 5 1.45 21.58 -7.82
N ARG A 6 1.40 22.89 -8.13
CA ARG A 6 0.18 23.70 -8.02
C ARG A 6 -0.86 23.31 -9.05
N GLU A 7 -0.43 23.06 -10.29
CA GLU A 7 -1.33 22.66 -11.37
C GLU A 7 -2.04 21.34 -11.08
N ILE A 8 -1.33 20.37 -10.50
CA ILE A 8 -1.92 19.08 -10.11
C ILE A 8 -2.96 19.25 -9.00
N ILE A 9 -2.66 20.07 -7.98
CA ILE A 9 -3.59 20.33 -6.87
C ILE A 9 -4.88 20.96 -7.41
N GLU A 10 -4.75 21.94 -8.31
CA GLU A 10 -5.89 22.61 -8.96
C GLU A 10 -6.74 21.62 -9.76
N GLN A 11 -6.10 20.75 -10.56
CA GLN A 11 -6.81 19.75 -11.37
C GLN A 11 -7.55 18.73 -10.50
N VAL A 12 -6.93 18.24 -9.42
CA VAL A 12 -7.58 17.27 -8.53
C VAL A 12 -8.76 17.90 -7.80
N LYS A 13 -8.62 19.14 -7.35
CA LYS A 13 -9.73 19.87 -6.73
C LYS A 13 -10.90 20.06 -7.70
N ASN A 14 -10.62 20.46 -8.94
CA ASN A 14 -11.66 20.70 -9.94
C ASN A 14 -12.35 19.41 -10.42
N LYS A 15 -11.61 18.30 -10.51
CA LYS A 15 -12.14 17.05 -11.06
C LYS A 15 -12.77 16.14 -10.02
N PHE A 16 -12.28 16.17 -8.78
CA PHE A 16 -12.68 15.23 -7.73
C PHE A 16 -13.15 15.91 -6.43
N GLY A 17 -13.03 17.24 -6.29
CA GLY A 17 -13.44 17.96 -5.09
C GLY A 17 -12.53 17.75 -3.86
N TYR A 18 -11.38 17.11 -4.04
CA TYR A 18 -10.45 16.83 -2.94
C TYR A 18 -9.46 17.97 -2.72
N ILE A 19 -9.19 18.26 -1.44
CA ILE A 19 -8.15 19.19 -1.02
C ILE A 19 -6.89 18.38 -0.74
N ILE A 20 -5.84 18.63 -1.53
CA ILE A 20 -4.53 18.01 -1.33
C ILE A 20 -3.65 18.97 -0.54
N GLU A 21 -3.22 18.52 0.65
CA GLU A 21 -2.18 19.18 1.41
C GLU A 21 -0.85 18.47 1.18
N VAL A 22 0.12 19.18 0.61
CA VAL A 22 1.47 18.64 0.42
C VAL A 22 2.27 18.88 1.70
N VAL A 23 2.21 17.92 2.62
CA VAL A 23 3.06 17.93 3.81
C VAL A 23 4.44 17.41 3.39
N MET A 24 5.44 18.29 3.35
CA MET A 24 6.82 17.83 3.26
C MET A 24 7.13 17.03 4.52
N ARG A 25 7.60 15.78 4.36
CA ARG A 25 8.27 15.11 5.49
C ARG A 25 9.40 16.03 5.89
N ASN A 26 9.38 16.47 7.14
CA ASN A 26 10.44 17.29 7.70
C ASN A 26 11.69 16.41 7.80
N ASP A 27 12.39 16.26 6.68
CA ASP A 27 13.63 15.52 6.53
C ASP A 27 14.77 16.36 7.13
N GLN A 28 14.59 16.83 8.38
CA GLN A 28 15.71 16.82 9.30
C GLN A 28 16.17 15.37 9.33
N LYS A 29 17.13 15.07 8.45
CA LYS A 29 17.78 13.79 8.24
C LYS A 29 18.08 13.18 9.61
N LYS A 30 17.14 12.41 10.15
CA LYS A 30 17.45 11.40 11.15
C LYS A 30 18.28 10.39 10.37
N LYS A 31 19.60 10.58 10.40
CA LYS A 31 20.59 9.67 9.81
C LYS A 31 20.46 8.25 10.40
N ASP A 32 19.71 8.13 11.49
CA ASP A 32 19.51 6.90 12.22
C ASP A 32 18.16 6.26 11.86
N PHE A 33 18.23 4.99 11.46
CA PHE A 33 17.06 4.13 11.31
C PHE A 33 16.39 3.98 12.68
N HIS A 34 15.14 4.43 12.79
CA HIS A 34 14.31 4.21 13.98
C HIS A 34 13.40 3.00 13.73
N PRO A 35 13.60 1.87 14.44
CA PRO A 35 12.71 0.72 14.29
C PRO A 35 11.29 1.10 14.69
N ILE A 36 10.34 0.96 13.75
CA ILE A 36 8.92 1.11 14.06
C ILE A 36 8.44 -0.18 14.72
N SER A 37 7.85 -0.05 15.91
CA SER A 37 7.30 -1.20 16.63
C SER A 37 6.31 -1.98 15.77
N LYS A 38 6.43 -3.31 15.77
CA LYS A 38 5.60 -4.27 14.99
C LYS A 38 5.75 -4.21 13.46
N ARG A 39 6.66 -3.40 12.89
CA ARG A 39 6.88 -3.33 11.43
C ARG A 39 7.20 -4.69 10.81
N TRP A 40 8.07 -5.47 11.45
CA TRP A 40 8.44 -6.83 11.03
C TRP A 40 7.23 -7.79 10.92
N VAL A 41 6.18 -7.59 11.72
CA VAL A 41 4.96 -8.41 11.64
C VAL A 41 4.22 -8.11 10.34
N ILE A 42 4.09 -6.84 9.99
CA ILE A 42 3.41 -6.39 8.77
C ILE A 42 4.19 -6.83 7.53
N GLU A 43 5.50 -6.57 7.51
CA GLU A 43 6.38 -6.96 6.41
C GLU A 43 6.39 -8.47 6.20
N ARG A 44 6.35 -9.25 7.28
CA ARG A 44 6.22 -10.71 7.21
C ARG A 44 4.89 -11.15 6.60
N THR A 45 3.77 -10.52 6.97
CA THR A 45 2.47 -10.84 6.37
C THR A 45 2.50 -10.61 4.86
N PHE A 46 3.11 -9.50 4.41
CA PHE A 46 3.30 -9.24 2.98
C PHE A 46 4.22 -10.27 2.32
N ALA A 47 5.32 -10.66 2.97
CA ALA A 47 6.21 -11.71 2.45
C ALA A 47 5.50 -13.07 2.30
N TRP A 48 4.53 -13.40 3.16
CA TRP A 48 3.74 -14.62 3.01
C TRP A 48 2.77 -14.55 1.83
N LEU A 49 2.12 -13.40 1.62
CA LEU A 49 1.23 -13.19 0.47
C LEU A 49 2.00 -13.23 -0.85
N ASP A 50 3.17 -12.60 -0.90
CA ASP A 50 4.04 -12.59 -2.08
C ASP A 50 4.54 -14.00 -2.46
N ASN A 51 4.75 -14.85 -1.45
CA ASN A 51 5.12 -16.25 -1.65
C ASN A 51 3.93 -17.18 -1.97
N ASP A 52 2.67 -16.72 -1.89
CA ASP A 52 1.55 -17.56 -2.32
C ASP A 52 1.49 -17.59 -3.85
N ARG A 53 1.81 -18.75 -4.42
CA ARG A 53 1.78 -18.99 -5.87
C ARG A 53 0.46 -18.56 -6.53
N ARG A 54 -0.67 -18.61 -5.81
CA ARG A 54 -1.98 -18.17 -6.33
C ARG A 54 -2.04 -16.68 -6.65
N LEU A 55 -1.25 -15.85 -5.95
CA LEU A 55 -1.21 -14.39 -6.10
C LEU A 55 -0.10 -13.90 -7.04
N CYS A 56 0.76 -14.81 -7.53
CA CYS A 56 1.88 -14.47 -8.43
C CYS A 56 1.43 -13.70 -9.68
N ARG A 57 0.19 -13.93 -10.16
CA ARG A 57 -0.45 -13.15 -11.21
C ARG A 57 -1.93 -12.95 -10.89
N ASN A 58 -2.44 -11.78 -11.26
CA ASN A 58 -3.87 -11.54 -11.25
C ASN A 58 -4.48 -12.07 -12.55
N TYR A 59 -5.24 -13.16 -12.45
CA TYR A 59 -5.94 -13.77 -13.60
C TYR A 59 -7.39 -13.31 -13.70
N GLU A 60 -7.86 -12.53 -12.73
CA GLU A 60 -9.27 -12.26 -12.55
C GLU A 60 -9.69 -11.07 -13.41
N LEU A 61 -10.84 -11.20 -14.08
CA LEU A 61 -11.39 -10.15 -14.93
C LEU A 61 -11.87 -8.94 -14.10
N LEU A 62 -12.49 -9.21 -12.96
CA LEU A 62 -13.07 -8.21 -12.07
C LEU A 62 -12.19 -8.00 -10.86
N LEU A 63 -12.07 -6.73 -10.45
CA LEU A 63 -11.28 -6.34 -9.28
C LEU A 63 -11.81 -7.00 -8.00
N GLU A 64 -13.13 -7.16 -7.86
CA GLU A 64 -13.77 -7.84 -6.72
C GLU A 64 -13.29 -9.30 -6.60
N ASN A 65 -13.11 -9.99 -7.73
CA ASN A 65 -12.62 -11.36 -7.73
C ASN A 65 -11.14 -11.39 -7.35
N SER A 66 -10.33 -10.45 -7.85
CA SER A 66 -8.93 -10.31 -7.44
C SER A 66 -8.80 -10.06 -5.93
N GLU A 67 -9.64 -9.19 -5.37
CA GLU A 67 -9.68 -8.91 -3.93
C GLU A 67 -10.04 -10.17 -3.13
N ASN A 68 -11.04 -10.93 -3.59
CA ASN A 68 -11.44 -12.18 -2.96
C ASN A 68 -10.32 -13.23 -2.97
N MET A 69 -9.48 -13.27 -4.01
CA MET A 69 -8.32 -14.17 -4.04
C MET A 69 -7.26 -13.80 -3.01
N VAL A 70 -7.03 -12.51 -2.77
CA VAL A 70 -6.13 -12.06 -1.70
C VAL A 70 -6.68 -12.46 -0.34
N LYS A 71 -7.98 -12.28 -0.10
CA LYS A 71 -8.65 -12.71 1.15
C LYS A 71 -8.53 -14.22 1.37
N LEU A 72 -8.75 -15.03 0.34
CA LEU A 72 -8.61 -16.49 0.40
C LEU A 72 -7.18 -16.92 0.73
N SER A 73 -6.18 -16.29 0.11
CA SER A 73 -4.77 -16.54 0.42
C SER A 73 -4.44 -16.21 1.89
N ALA A 74 -4.92 -15.07 2.39
CA ALA A 74 -4.73 -14.70 3.79
C ALA A 74 -5.36 -15.74 4.76
N ILE A 75 -6.59 -16.19 4.50
CA ILE A 75 -7.25 -17.23 5.30
C ILE A 75 -6.44 -18.53 5.29
N LYS A 76 -6.02 -19.00 4.11
CA LYS A 76 -5.18 -20.19 3.95
C LYS A 76 -3.87 -20.08 4.74
N ILE A 77 -3.19 -18.93 4.70
CA ILE A 77 -1.96 -18.69 5.45
C ILE A 77 -2.21 -18.74 6.96
N LEU A 78 -3.32 -18.17 7.43
CA LEU A 78 -3.69 -18.20 8.85
C LEU A 78 -4.04 -19.61 9.33
N LEU A 79 -4.82 -20.37 8.55
CA LEU A 79 -5.17 -21.76 8.87
C LEU A 79 -3.94 -22.65 8.98
N ASN A 80 -2.93 -22.46 8.12
CA ASN A 80 -1.67 -23.22 8.20
C ASN A 80 -0.80 -22.89 9.41
N LYS A 81 -1.17 -21.89 10.22
CA LYS A 81 -0.42 -21.44 11.40
C LYS A 81 -1.11 -21.77 12.72
N ILE A 82 -2.30 -22.37 12.65
CA ILE A 82 -3.01 -22.98 13.77
C ILE A 82 -2.48 -24.40 13.94
#